data_AF-A0A3Q9BUB2-F1
#
_entry.id   AF-A0A3Q9BUB2-F1
#
_cell.length_a   1.000
_cell.length_b   1.000
_cell.length_c   1.000
_cell.angle_alpha   90.00
_cell.angle_beta   90.00
_cell.angle_gamma   90.00
#
_symmetry.space_group_name_H-M   'P 1'
#
loop_
_entity.id
_entity.type
_entity.pdbx_description
1 polymer ?
#
loop_
_entity_poly.entity_id
_entity_poly.type
_entity_poly.pdbx_seq_one_letter_code
_entity_poly.pdbx_strand_id
1 'polypeptide(L)'
;MAESTAYRLFADKLDFFWHQQFRIRFPEHPNGLHMMNMANVAVHMAYAFLLGWEREATYQGYLTHAALNRNYYLIQPYEDEHRRGQAFMLRLFADWRGDVSHNWPPYAYDEPIYNGLLERWRDPDPQVLVPWLIAACDRHTHQANRETSKTFYDFSDITLIRTPIEILMLFRLRKIIGLPNPVLDHPLMEAPFDQLPDVQPRYQPDEFMQGTLARARQDWPNFDQVVSLENLMAS
;
A
#
# COMPACT_ATOMS: atom_id res chain seq x y z
N MET A 1 1.74 8.33 -14.18
CA MET A 1 1.98 7.57 -12.93
C MET A 1 2.18 8.52 -11.76
N ALA A 2 3.19 9.41 -11.76
CA ALA A 2 3.44 10.33 -10.65
C ALA A 2 2.23 11.19 -10.25
N GLU A 3 1.68 11.97 -11.19
CA GLU A 3 0.51 12.83 -10.91
C GLU A 3 -0.70 12.04 -10.41
N SER A 4 -1.05 10.93 -11.09
CA SER A 4 -2.15 10.07 -10.68
C SER A 4 -1.96 9.49 -9.27
N THR A 5 -0.74 9.09 -8.92
CA THR A 5 -0.42 8.60 -7.57
C THR A 5 -0.59 9.71 -6.54
N ALA A 6 -0.20 10.94 -6.87
CA ALA A 6 -0.38 12.06 -5.95
C ALA A 6 -1.85 12.37 -5.65
N TYR A 7 -2.71 12.38 -6.68
CA TYR A 7 -4.17 12.54 -6.47
C TYR A 7 -4.76 11.43 -5.61
N ARG A 8 -4.30 10.19 -5.79
CA ARG A 8 -4.71 9.04 -5.00
C ARG A 8 -4.31 9.19 -3.53
N LEU A 9 -3.05 9.51 -3.24
CA LEU A 9 -2.57 9.78 -1.87
C LEU A 9 -3.32 10.95 -1.21
N PHE A 10 -3.65 11.97 -2.00
CA PHE A 10 -4.46 13.10 -1.55
C PHE A 10 -5.88 12.68 -1.18
N ALA A 11 -6.53 11.90 -2.04
CA ALA A 11 -7.88 11.39 -1.80
C ALA A 11 -7.93 10.49 -0.56
N ASP A 12 -6.97 9.57 -0.41
CA ASP A 12 -6.91 8.64 0.74
C ASP A 12 -6.82 9.40 2.08
N LYS A 13 -6.08 10.52 2.11
CA LYS A 13 -6.00 11.42 3.27
C LYS A 13 -7.35 12.02 3.63
N LEU A 14 -8.09 12.51 2.63
CA LEU A 14 -9.42 13.08 2.84
C LEU A 14 -10.41 11.99 3.28
N ASP A 15 -10.36 10.82 2.66
CA ASP A 15 -11.22 9.69 2.99
C ASP A 15 -11.01 9.26 4.44
N PHE A 16 -9.75 9.10 4.88
CA PHE A 16 -9.43 8.80 6.28
C PHE A 16 -10.02 9.84 7.24
N PHE A 17 -9.83 11.12 6.91
CA PHE A 17 -10.38 12.22 7.72
C PHE A 17 -11.91 12.12 7.82
N TRP A 18 -12.60 11.86 6.70
CA TRP A 18 -14.06 11.75 6.70
C TRP A 18 -14.57 10.55 7.50
N HIS A 19 -13.87 9.42 7.48
CA HIS A 19 -14.20 8.26 8.32
C HIS A 19 -14.12 8.62 9.81
N GLN A 20 -13.07 9.35 10.22
CA GLN A 20 -12.93 9.86 11.59
C GLN A 20 -14.09 10.82 11.95
N GLN A 21 -14.36 11.79 11.08
CA GLN A 21 -15.38 12.80 11.35
C GLN A 21 -16.80 12.23 11.39
N PHE A 22 -17.09 11.23 10.56
CA PHE A 22 -18.38 10.57 10.57
C PHE A 22 -18.66 9.91 11.93
N ARG A 23 -17.67 9.20 12.49
CA ARG A 23 -17.82 8.59 13.82
C ARG A 23 -18.05 9.61 14.92
N ILE A 24 -17.41 10.77 14.84
CA ILE A 24 -17.60 11.87 15.81
C ILE A 24 -18.99 12.49 15.68
N ARG A 25 -19.46 12.72 14.45
CA ARG A 25 -20.75 13.38 14.19
C ARG A 25 -21.96 12.48 14.35
N PHE A 26 -21.79 11.17 14.13
CA PHE A 26 -22.85 10.17 14.18
C PHE A 26 -22.47 9.03 15.13
N PRO A 27 -22.28 9.31 16.43
CA PRO A 27 -21.81 8.30 17.39
C PRO A 27 -22.82 7.16 17.59
N GLU A 28 -24.11 7.42 17.36
CA GLU A 28 -25.19 6.44 17.44
C GLU A 28 -25.25 5.49 16.23
N HIS A 29 -24.47 5.75 15.17
CA HIS A 29 -24.45 4.88 14.00
C HIS A 29 -23.62 3.63 14.30
N PRO A 30 -24.21 2.42 14.27
CA PRO A 30 -23.61 1.21 14.86
C PRO A 30 -22.28 0.80 14.22
N ASN A 31 -22.07 1.15 12.95
CA ASN A 31 -20.92 0.69 12.16
C ASN A 31 -20.01 1.83 11.67
N GLY A 32 -20.26 3.11 11.99
CA GLY A 32 -19.52 4.21 11.35
C GLY A 32 -19.47 4.11 9.80
N LEU A 33 -18.42 4.64 9.18
CA LEU A 33 -18.11 4.37 7.76
C LEU A 33 -17.06 3.25 7.66
N HIS A 34 -17.29 2.32 6.74
CA HIS A 34 -16.41 1.20 6.41
C HIS A 34 -16.22 1.17 4.89
N MET A 35 -15.67 2.23 4.31
CA MET A 35 -15.66 2.42 2.86
C MET A 35 -14.26 2.52 2.27
N MET A 36 -13.22 2.61 3.10
CA MET A 36 -11.86 2.59 2.58
C MET A 36 -11.56 1.22 1.96
N ASN A 37 -10.73 1.22 0.92
CA ASN A 37 -10.27 -0.01 0.26
C ASN A 37 -8.77 -0.19 0.54
N MET A 38 -8.43 -1.06 1.49
CA MET A 38 -7.06 -1.44 1.87
C MET A 38 -6.17 -1.79 0.66
N ALA A 39 -6.68 -2.49 -0.34
CA ALA A 39 -5.93 -2.91 -1.51
C ALA A 39 -5.49 -1.70 -2.34
N ASN A 40 -6.39 -0.75 -2.55
CA ASN A 40 -6.05 0.51 -3.23
C ASN A 40 -5.02 1.31 -2.45
N VAL A 41 -5.24 1.53 -1.14
CA VAL A 41 -4.31 2.35 -0.35
C VAL A 41 -2.94 1.70 -0.19
N ALA A 42 -2.86 0.37 -0.13
CA ALA A 42 -1.62 -0.40 -0.14
C ALA A 42 -0.88 -0.27 -1.48
N VAL A 43 -1.61 -0.33 -2.60
CA VAL A 43 -1.06 -0.10 -3.94
C VAL A 43 -0.56 1.34 -4.09
N HIS A 44 -1.29 2.34 -3.57
CA HIS A 44 -0.85 3.73 -3.59
C HIS A 44 0.46 3.94 -2.80
N MET A 45 0.58 3.30 -1.63
CA MET A 45 1.82 3.25 -0.86
C MET A 45 2.97 2.64 -1.68
N ALA A 46 2.73 1.49 -2.31
CA ALA A 46 3.75 0.80 -3.08
C ALA A 46 4.21 1.61 -4.32
N TYR A 47 3.29 2.30 -5.00
CA TYR A 47 3.64 3.25 -6.06
C TYR A 47 4.46 4.44 -5.53
N ALA A 48 4.13 4.97 -4.36
CA ALA A 48 4.93 6.04 -3.76
C ALA A 48 6.37 5.58 -3.47
N PHE A 49 6.57 4.36 -2.97
CA PHE A 49 7.91 3.76 -2.89
C PHE A 49 8.55 3.61 -4.26
N LEU A 50 7.83 3.07 -5.25
CA LEU A 50 8.36 2.90 -6.60
C LEU A 50 8.89 4.21 -7.19
N LEU A 51 8.17 5.32 -6.99
CA LEU A 51 8.55 6.66 -7.44
C LEU A 51 9.69 7.29 -6.61
N GLY A 52 10.12 6.66 -5.52
CA GLY A 52 11.13 7.20 -4.60
C GLY A 52 10.60 8.25 -3.62
N TRP A 53 9.28 8.35 -3.45
CA TRP A 53 8.62 9.28 -2.54
C TRP A 53 8.52 8.69 -1.13
N GLU A 54 9.67 8.41 -0.51
CA GLU A 54 9.74 7.68 0.76
C GLU A 54 8.90 8.32 1.88
N ARG A 55 8.88 9.66 1.97
CA ARG A 55 8.12 10.38 3.00
C ARG A 55 6.62 10.18 2.81
N GLU A 56 6.15 10.31 1.57
CA GLU A 56 4.75 10.13 1.19
C GLU A 56 4.32 8.67 1.32
N ALA A 57 5.17 7.73 0.94
CA ALA A 57 4.96 6.30 1.13
C ALA A 57 4.86 5.92 2.61
N THR A 58 5.74 6.48 3.45
CA THR A 58 5.71 6.27 4.90
C THR A 58 4.43 6.82 5.52
N TYR A 59 4.03 8.04 5.15
CA TYR A 59 2.75 8.61 5.56
C TYR A 59 1.58 7.71 5.18
N GLN A 60 1.56 7.23 3.93
CA GLN A 60 0.49 6.38 3.41
C GLN A 60 0.41 5.03 4.12
N GLY A 61 1.57 4.42 4.43
CA GLY A 61 1.63 3.17 5.18
C GLY A 61 1.03 3.32 6.59
N TYR A 62 1.40 4.38 7.32
CA TYR A 62 0.79 4.64 8.63
C TYR A 62 -0.69 5.03 8.55
N LEU A 63 -1.11 5.76 7.51
CA LEU A 63 -2.54 6.04 7.27
C LEU A 63 -3.31 4.72 7.07
N THR A 64 -2.71 3.78 6.35
CA THR A 64 -3.30 2.48 6.08
C THR A 64 -3.40 1.63 7.36
N HIS A 65 -2.35 1.59 8.18
CA HIS A 65 -2.39 0.92 9.48
C HIS A 65 -3.40 1.54 10.44
N ALA A 66 -3.47 2.87 10.51
CA ALA A 66 -4.45 3.56 11.35
C ALA A 66 -5.88 3.25 10.92
N ALA A 67 -6.15 3.18 9.61
CA ALA A 67 -7.45 2.77 9.09
C ALA A 67 -7.76 1.29 9.38
N LEU A 68 -6.75 0.41 9.39
CA LEU A 68 -6.90 -0.99 9.78
C LEU A 68 -7.30 -1.08 11.25
N ASN A 69 -6.52 -0.47 12.15
CA ASN A 69 -6.73 -0.51 13.60
C ASN A 69 -8.07 0.12 14.02
N ARG A 70 -8.57 1.10 13.26
CA ARG A 70 -9.86 1.75 13.52
C ARG A 70 -11.05 1.10 12.81
N ASN A 71 -10.83 0.02 12.05
CA ASN A 71 -11.85 -0.64 11.23
C ASN A 71 -12.52 0.34 10.24
N TYR A 72 -11.75 1.05 9.39
CA TYR A 72 -12.31 1.93 8.34
C TYR A 72 -12.47 1.25 6.99
N TYR A 73 -11.94 0.04 6.86
CA TYR A 73 -12.03 -0.73 5.62
C TYR A 73 -13.38 -1.40 5.42
N LEU A 74 -13.75 -1.54 4.15
CA LEU A 74 -14.86 -2.40 3.72
C LEU A 74 -14.66 -3.81 4.30
N ILE A 75 -15.68 -4.38 4.95
CA ILE A 75 -15.53 -5.69 5.62
C ILE A 75 -15.88 -6.85 4.66
N GLN A 76 -17.05 -6.78 4.00
CA GLN A 76 -17.55 -7.88 3.17
C GLN A 76 -16.69 -8.24 1.94
N PRO A 77 -16.15 -7.28 1.17
CA PRO A 77 -15.24 -7.62 0.07
C PRO A 77 -13.92 -8.22 0.55
N TYR A 78 -13.48 -7.95 1.79
CA TYR A 78 -12.13 -8.29 2.24
C TYR A 78 -11.95 -9.75 2.62
N GLU A 79 -12.93 -10.31 3.32
CA GLU A 79 -12.91 -11.72 3.68
C GLU A 79 -13.09 -12.62 2.45
N ASP A 80 -13.81 -12.16 1.42
CA ASP A 80 -14.06 -12.96 0.22
C ASP A 80 -12.94 -12.81 -0.84
N GLU A 81 -12.39 -11.60 -1.01
CA GLU A 81 -11.39 -11.31 -2.05
C GLU A 81 -9.99 -11.80 -1.68
N HIS A 82 -9.67 -11.89 -0.38
CA HIS A 82 -8.40 -12.37 0.14
C HIS A 82 -7.16 -11.75 -0.56
N ARG A 83 -7.08 -10.42 -0.57
CA ARG A 83 -6.04 -9.58 -1.21
C ARG A 83 -4.63 -9.81 -0.62
N ARG A 84 -4.01 -10.95 -0.93
CA ARG A 84 -2.77 -11.45 -0.32
C ARG A 84 -1.57 -10.61 -0.71
N GLY A 85 -1.47 -10.21 -1.98
CA GLY A 85 -0.41 -9.31 -2.47
C GLY A 85 -0.38 -7.97 -1.74
N GLN A 86 -1.54 -7.38 -1.50
CA GLN A 86 -1.66 -6.11 -0.78
C GLN A 86 -1.39 -6.25 0.71
N ALA A 87 -1.85 -7.35 1.33
CA ALA A 87 -1.50 -7.66 2.71
C ALA A 87 0.02 -7.87 2.87
N PHE A 88 0.68 -8.53 1.91
CA PHE A 88 2.14 -8.66 1.90
C PHE A 88 2.85 -7.31 1.85
N MET A 89 2.45 -6.38 0.97
CA MET A 89 3.06 -5.04 0.88
C MET A 89 2.96 -4.28 2.20
N LEU A 90 1.83 -4.38 2.90
CA LEU A 90 1.64 -3.74 4.20
C LEU A 90 2.44 -4.41 5.31
N ARG A 91 2.48 -5.74 5.34
CA ARG A 91 3.32 -6.49 6.29
C ARG A 91 4.81 -6.22 6.06
N LEU A 92 5.23 -6.03 4.81
CA LEU A 92 6.60 -5.66 4.46
C LEU A 92 6.93 -4.24 4.93
N PHE A 93 5.99 -3.30 4.78
CA PHE A 93 6.14 -1.95 5.32
C PHE A 93 6.21 -1.97 6.86
N ALA A 94 5.29 -2.66 7.52
CA ALA A 94 5.27 -2.88 8.97
C ALA A 94 6.62 -3.41 9.47
N ASP A 95 7.13 -4.47 8.83
CA ASP A 95 8.42 -5.04 9.17
C ASP A 95 9.58 -4.04 8.92
N TRP A 96 9.60 -3.31 7.80
CA TRP A 96 10.59 -2.25 7.52
C TRP A 96 10.63 -1.19 8.63
N ARG A 97 9.46 -0.77 9.13
CA ARG A 97 9.31 0.22 10.20
C ARG A 97 9.59 -0.33 11.61
N GLY A 98 9.60 -1.66 11.78
CA GLY A 98 9.63 -2.29 13.11
C GLY A 98 8.30 -2.17 13.85
N ASP A 99 7.21 -1.89 13.12
CA ASP A 99 5.85 -1.72 13.66
C ASP A 99 4.99 -2.91 13.20
N VAL A 100 5.16 -4.07 13.85
CA VAL A 100 4.54 -5.35 13.43
C VAL A 100 3.31 -5.73 14.24
N SER A 101 2.90 -4.89 15.20
CA SER A 101 1.79 -5.16 16.13
C SER A 101 0.41 -4.79 15.57
N HIS A 102 0.15 -5.09 14.30
CA HIS A 102 -1.15 -4.84 13.67
C HIS A 102 -2.02 -6.09 13.69
N ASN A 103 -3.33 -5.89 13.84
CA ASN A 103 -4.32 -6.95 13.72
C ASN A 103 -4.59 -7.24 12.25
N TRP A 104 -3.79 -8.13 11.66
CA TRP A 104 -3.96 -8.55 10.28
C TRP A 104 -5.12 -9.55 10.14
N PRO A 105 -5.87 -9.50 9.04
CA PRO A 105 -6.84 -10.55 8.74
C PRO A 105 -6.12 -11.89 8.51
N PRO A 106 -6.75 -13.05 8.81
CA PRO A 106 -6.10 -14.36 8.72
C PRO A 106 -5.44 -14.63 7.36
N TYR A 107 -6.10 -14.24 6.27
CA TYR A 107 -5.60 -14.46 4.92
C TYR A 107 -4.27 -13.76 4.62
N ALA A 108 -3.89 -12.75 5.40
CA ALA A 108 -2.62 -12.07 5.26
C ALA A 108 -1.43 -13.02 5.47
N TYR A 109 -1.66 -14.17 6.11
CA TYR A 109 -0.65 -15.19 6.41
C TYR A 109 -0.77 -16.45 5.55
N ASP A 110 -1.80 -16.56 4.70
CA ASP A 110 -2.11 -17.79 3.97
C ASP A 110 -1.22 -18.06 2.75
N GLU A 111 -0.37 -17.11 2.36
CA GLU A 111 0.50 -17.24 1.18
C GLU A 111 1.95 -17.55 1.58
N PRO A 112 2.41 -18.81 1.45
CA PRO A 112 3.77 -19.19 1.81
C PRO A 112 4.85 -18.40 1.08
N ILE A 113 4.63 -18.03 -0.19
CA ILE A 113 5.60 -17.28 -0.99
C ILE A 113 5.91 -15.93 -0.32
N TYR A 114 4.87 -15.20 0.09
CA TYR A 114 5.02 -13.90 0.74
C TYR A 114 5.57 -14.02 2.16
N ASN A 115 5.21 -15.06 2.91
CA ASN A 115 5.82 -15.31 4.22
C ASN A 115 7.33 -15.59 4.10
N GLY A 116 7.72 -16.43 3.15
CA GLY A 116 9.13 -16.73 2.92
C GLY A 116 9.95 -15.53 2.47
N LEU A 117 9.36 -14.62 1.70
CA LEU A 117 9.95 -13.32 1.37
C LEU A 117 10.10 -12.44 2.62
N LEU A 118 9.07 -12.30 3.47
CA LEU A 118 9.14 -11.50 4.70
C LEU A 118 10.22 -11.98 5.67
N GLU A 119 10.47 -13.28 5.73
CA GLU A 119 11.55 -13.84 6.57
C GLU A 119 12.96 -13.52 6.03
N ARG A 120 13.10 -13.26 4.72
CA ARG A 120 14.39 -13.24 4.02
C ARG A 120 14.71 -11.92 3.35
N TRP A 121 13.78 -10.99 3.21
CA TRP A 121 13.99 -9.78 2.40
C TRP A 121 15.10 -8.85 2.90
N ARG A 122 15.59 -9.05 4.14
CA ARG A 122 16.77 -8.37 4.69
C ARG A 122 18.08 -9.15 4.55
N ASP A 123 18.07 -10.33 3.92
CA ASP A 123 19.27 -11.12 3.71
C ASP A 123 20.30 -10.33 2.88
N PRO A 124 21.56 -10.22 3.33
CA PRO A 124 22.60 -9.52 2.59
C PRO A 124 22.93 -10.18 1.25
N ASP A 125 22.76 -11.50 1.13
CA ASP A 125 22.90 -12.20 -0.14
C ASP A 125 21.59 -12.14 -0.93
N PRO A 126 21.53 -11.39 -2.04
CA PRO A 126 20.32 -11.28 -2.85
C PRO A 126 19.93 -12.62 -3.50
N GLN A 127 20.86 -13.58 -3.65
CA GLN A 127 20.59 -14.87 -4.28
C GLN A 127 19.64 -15.74 -3.45
N VAL A 128 19.62 -15.56 -2.13
CA VAL A 128 18.67 -16.25 -1.22
C VAL A 128 17.21 -15.92 -1.58
N LEU A 129 16.96 -14.73 -2.16
CA LEU A 129 15.63 -14.29 -2.55
C LEU A 129 15.18 -14.81 -3.91
N VAL A 130 16.10 -15.18 -4.81
CA VAL A 130 15.78 -15.57 -6.19
C VAL A 130 14.66 -16.62 -6.29
N PRO A 131 14.72 -17.79 -5.62
CA PRO A 131 13.66 -18.78 -5.75
C PRO A 131 12.29 -18.25 -5.28
N TRP A 132 12.27 -17.41 -4.25
CA TRP A 132 11.05 -16.80 -3.71
C TRP A 132 10.48 -15.71 -4.62
N LEU A 133 11.34 -14.92 -5.24
CA LEU A 133 10.96 -13.85 -6.14
C LEU A 133 10.48 -14.38 -7.48
N ILE A 134 11.09 -15.45 -8.01
CA ILE A 134 10.58 -16.16 -9.19
C ILE A 134 9.17 -16.71 -8.90
N ALA A 135 8.98 -17.37 -7.76
CA ALA A 135 7.66 -17.85 -7.35
C ALA A 135 6.65 -16.69 -7.17
N ALA A 136 7.09 -15.53 -6.67
CA ALA A 136 6.25 -14.35 -6.59
C ALA A 136 5.87 -13.79 -7.98
N CYS A 137 6.79 -13.80 -8.95
CA CYS A 137 6.49 -13.43 -10.33
C CYS A 137 5.47 -14.38 -10.98
N ASP A 138 5.63 -15.68 -10.77
CA ASP A 138 4.67 -16.69 -11.23
C ASP A 138 3.30 -16.44 -10.60
N ARG A 139 3.24 -16.27 -9.28
CA ARG A 139 2.00 -15.96 -8.57
C ARG A 139 1.35 -14.69 -9.10
N HIS A 140 2.12 -13.60 -9.25
CA HIS A 140 1.63 -12.34 -9.79
C HIS A 140 0.93 -12.56 -11.13
N THR A 141 1.58 -13.28 -12.04
CA THR A 141 1.03 -13.60 -13.37
C THR A 141 -0.28 -14.40 -13.28
N HIS A 142 -0.37 -15.36 -12.35
CA HIS A 142 -1.62 -16.12 -12.11
C HIS A 142 -2.72 -15.29 -11.44
N GLN A 143 -2.35 -14.27 -10.67
CA GLN A 143 -3.25 -13.37 -9.96
C GLN A 143 -3.47 -12.04 -10.72
N ALA A 144 -3.00 -11.93 -11.96
CA ALA A 144 -3.11 -10.76 -12.81
C ALA A 144 -4.21 -10.96 -13.86
N ASN A 145 -5.47 -10.96 -13.43
CA ASN A 145 -6.59 -11.20 -14.33
C ASN A 145 -7.82 -10.35 -13.97
N ARG A 146 -8.73 -10.20 -14.93
CA ARG A 146 -9.98 -9.48 -14.72
C ARG A 146 -10.88 -10.22 -13.76
N GLU A 147 -11.43 -9.49 -12.82
CA GLU A 147 -12.38 -10.03 -11.85
C GLU A 147 -13.75 -10.29 -12.46
N THR A 148 -14.46 -11.20 -11.82
CA THR A 148 -15.88 -11.45 -12.08
C THR A 148 -16.63 -11.35 -10.77
N SER A 149 -17.95 -11.42 -10.79
CA SER A 149 -18.77 -11.44 -9.56
C SER A 149 -18.51 -12.64 -8.64
N LYS A 150 -17.72 -13.62 -9.07
CA LYS A 150 -17.42 -14.86 -8.33
C LYS A 150 -15.93 -15.15 -8.18
N THR A 151 -15.05 -14.31 -8.75
CA THR A 151 -13.61 -14.58 -8.77
C THR A 151 -12.85 -13.28 -8.66
N PHE A 152 -12.00 -13.25 -7.64
CA PHE A 152 -11.20 -12.11 -7.24
C PHE A 152 -9.73 -12.45 -7.38
N TYR A 153 -8.93 -11.46 -7.73
CA TYR A 153 -7.53 -11.63 -8.08
C TYR A 153 -6.70 -10.51 -7.47
N ASP A 154 -5.55 -10.80 -6.86
CA ASP A 154 -4.74 -9.76 -6.21
C ASP A 154 -4.39 -8.59 -7.16
N PHE A 155 -4.18 -8.83 -8.45
CA PHE A 155 -3.69 -7.84 -9.42
C PHE A 155 -4.66 -7.62 -10.59
N SER A 156 -5.92 -7.35 -10.28
CA SER A 156 -6.99 -7.18 -11.28
C SER A 156 -7.03 -5.83 -11.98
N ASP A 157 -6.44 -4.79 -11.37
CA ASP A 157 -6.32 -3.47 -11.97
C ASP A 157 -5.40 -3.52 -13.20
N ILE A 158 -5.80 -2.89 -14.30
CA ILE A 158 -5.04 -2.89 -15.56
C ILE A 158 -3.60 -2.36 -15.40
N THR A 159 -3.38 -1.47 -14.43
CA THR A 159 -2.06 -0.92 -14.09
C THR A 159 -1.20 -1.93 -13.34
N LEU A 160 -1.81 -2.90 -12.66
CA LEU A 160 -1.15 -3.95 -11.89
C LEU A 160 -0.93 -5.22 -12.69
N ILE A 161 -1.77 -5.55 -13.68
CA ILE A 161 -1.65 -6.81 -14.46
C ILE A 161 -0.24 -7.05 -15.02
N ARG A 162 0.49 -5.99 -15.35
CA ARG A 162 1.87 -6.06 -15.87
C ARG A 162 2.92 -5.47 -14.94
N THR A 163 2.52 -4.87 -13.82
CA THR A 163 3.44 -4.19 -12.93
C THR A 163 3.58 -5.02 -11.66
N PRO A 164 4.69 -5.74 -11.45
CA PRO A 164 4.93 -6.52 -10.23
C PRO A 164 5.24 -5.62 -9.03
N ILE A 165 4.29 -4.76 -8.67
CA ILE A 165 4.47 -3.62 -7.77
C ILE A 165 4.93 -4.07 -6.37
N GLU A 166 4.50 -5.24 -5.92
CA GLU A 166 4.87 -5.84 -4.65
C GLU A 166 6.35 -6.26 -4.63
N ILE A 167 6.87 -6.74 -5.76
CA ILE A 167 8.28 -7.09 -5.93
C ILE A 167 9.13 -5.81 -6.05
N LEU A 168 8.66 -4.85 -6.85
CA LEU A 168 9.36 -3.58 -7.04
C LEU A 168 9.40 -2.75 -5.74
N MET A 169 8.37 -2.83 -4.90
CA MET A 169 8.37 -2.23 -3.57
C MET A 169 9.44 -2.87 -2.68
N LEU A 170 9.54 -4.21 -2.67
CA LEU A 170 10.61 -4.92 -1.94
C LEU A 170 11.99 -4.47 -2.42
N PHE A 171 12.19 -4.37 -3.73
CA PHE A 171 13.45 -3.88 -4.30
C PHE A 171 13.79 -2.46 -3.88
N ARG A 172 12.79 -1.57 -3.84
CA ARG A 172 12.98 -0.20 -3.35
C ARG A 172 13.38 -0.20 -1.88
N LEU A 173 12.70 -0.95 -1.03
CA LEU A 173 13.00 -1.01 0.39
C LEU A 173 14.40 -1.56 0.66
N ARG A 174 14.81 -2.63 -0.05
CA ARG A 174 16.20 -3.13 -0.01
C ARG A 174 17.20 -2.04 -0.40
N LYS A 175 16.96 -1.30 -1.49
CA LYS A 175 17.82 -0.17 -1.91
C LYS A 175 17.90 0.92 -0.83
N ILE A 176 16.79 1.25 -0.16
CA ILE A 176 16.75 2.24 0.93
C ILE A 176 17.65 1.82 2.10
N ILE A 177 17.65 0.53 2.46
CA ILE A 177 18.49 0.00 3.55
C ILE A 177 19.89 -0.44 3.10
N GLY A 178 20.29 -0.10 1.87
CA GLY A 178 21.64 -0.38 1.34
C GLY A 178 21.90 -1.83 0.93
N LEU A 179 20.85 -2.64 0.77
CA LEU A 179 20.97 -4.03 0.30
C LEU A 179 20.88 -4.13 -1.24
N PRO A 180 21.65 -5.02 -1.87
CA PRO A 180 21.56 -5.27 -3.31
C PRO A 180 20.27 -6.01 -3.67
N ASN A 181 19.76 -5.82 -4.88
CA ASN A 181 18.64 -6.62 -5.41
C ASN A 181 19.16 -7.72 -6.33
N PRO A 182 18.51 -8.89 -6.37
CA PRO A 182 18.84 -9.94 -7.34
C PRO A 182 18.41 -9.53 -8.74
N VAL A 183 19.13 -10.05 -9.74
CA VAL A 183 18.66 -10.08 -11.13
C VAL A 183 17.81 -11.33 -11.30
N LEU A 184 16.61 -11.18 -11.84
CA LEU A 184 15.65 -12.26 -12.02
C LEU A 184 15.54 -12.62 -13.50
N ASP A 185 15.65 -13.90 -13.81
CA ASP A 185 15.38 -14.43 -15.14
C ASP A 185 13.90 -14.87 -15.20
N HIS A 186 13.01 -13.90 -15.48
CA HIS A 186 11.57 -14.14 -15.57
C HIS A 186 10.91 -13.12 -16.53
N PRO A 187 9.97 -13.53 -17.41
CA PRO A 187 9.35 -12.63 -18.40
C PRO A 187 8.70 -11.37 -17.81
N LEU A 188 8.10 -11.47 -16.62
CA LEU A 188 7.50 -10.32 -15.89
C LEU A 188 8.54 -9.26 -15.45
N MET A 189 9.81 -9.66 -15.36
CA MET A 189 10.92 -8.81 -14.92
C MET A 189 11.79 -8.34 -16.10
N GLU A 190 11.36 -8.56 -17.34
CA GLU A 190 11.96 -7.94 -18.51
C GLU A 190 11.73 -6.41 -18.50
N ALA A 191 12.48 -5.70 -19.35
CA ALA A 191 12.35 -4.25 -19.45
C ALA A 191 10.88 -3.82 -19.66
N PRO A 192 10.37 -2.85 -18.88
CA PRO A 192 11.13 -1.90 -18.07
C PRO A 192 11.28 -2.27 -16.58
N PHE A 193 10.93 -3.48 -16.16
CA PHE A 193 10.91 -3.88 -14.74
C PHE A 193 12.18 -4.58 -14.27
N ASP A 194 13.13 -4.80 -15.18
CA ASP A 194 14.49 -5.25 -14.90
C ASP A 194 15.26 -4.25 -14.02
N GLN A 195 14.83 -2.99 -14.01
CA GLN A 195 15.43 -1.90 -13.23
C GLN A 195 14.39 -1.09 -12.48
N LEU A 196 14.74 -0.66 -11.26
CA LEU A 196 13.93 0.32 -10.55
C LEU A 196 13.99 1.67 -11.26
N PRO A 197 12.86 2.38 -11.44
CA PRO A 197 12.87 3.71 -12.01
C PRO A 197 13.67 4.68 -11.14
N ASP A 198 14.23 5.70 -11.78
CA ASP A 198 14.85 6.81 -11.08
C ASP A 198 13.84 7.52 -10.17
N VAL A 199 14.38 8.11 -9.10
CA VAL A 199 13.57 8.89 -8.15
C VAL A 199 12.91 10.03 -8.91
N GLN A 200 11.58 10.08 -8.83
CA GLN A 200 10.81 11.11 -9.48
C GLN A 200 10.74 12.36 -8.59
N PRO A 201 10.66 13.56 -9.18
CA PRO A 201 10.39 14.78 -8.41
C PRO A 201 9.15 14.58 -7.54
N ARG A 202 9.19 15.10 -6.31
CA ARG A 202 8.01 15.10 -5.46
C ARG A 202 6.90 15.89 -6.13
N TYR A 203 5.70 15.34 -6.08
CA TYR A 203 4.51 16.07 -6.51
C TYR A 203 4.30 17.33 -5.66
N GLN A 204 3.88 18.40 -6.34
CA GLN A 204 3.45 19.65 -5.71
C GLN A 204 1.93 19.76 -5.84
N PRO A 205 1.18 19.93 -4.74
CA PRO A 205 -0.25 20.16 -4.78
C PRO A 205 -0.61 21.28 -5.75
N ASP A 206 -1.46 21.00 -6.72
CA ASP A 206 -2.01 22.01 -7.62
C ASP A 206 -3.05 22.89 -6.91
N GLU A 207 -3.55 23.89 -7.63
CA GLU A 207 -4.54 24.85 -7.12
C GLU A 207 -5.81 24.15 -6.59
N PHE A 208 -6.26 23.07 -7.23
CA PHE A 208 -7.45 22.35 -6.80
C PHE A 208 -7.23 21.63 -5.46
N MET A 209 -6.10 20.92 -5.31
CA MET A 209 -5.75 20.27 -4.06
C MET A 209 -5.53 21.29 -2.94
N GLN A 210 -4.83 22.39 -3.24
CA GLN A 210 -4.57 23.46 -2.29
C GLN A 210 -5.88 24.11 -1.83
N GLY A 211 -6.78 24.43 -2.77
CA GLY A 211 -8.11 24.98 -2.47
C GLY A 211 -8.96 24.03 -1.63
N THR A 212 -8.92 22.73 -1.94
CA THR A 212 -9.62 21.69 -1.17
C THR A 212 -9.09 21.60 0.26
N LEU A 213 -7.77 21.62 0.46
CA LEU A 213 -7.15 21.63 1.79
C LEU A 213 -7.47 22.91 2.57
N ALA A 214 -7.42 24.07 1.91
CA ALA A 214 -7.78 25.34 2.52
C ALA A 214 -9.23 25.31 3.02
N ARG A 215 -10.15 24.79 2.20
CA ARG A 215 -11.54 24.63 2.59
C ARG A 215 -11.72 23.64 3.75
N ALA A 216 -11.06 22.47 3.69
CA ALA A 216 -11.11 21.48 4.75
C ALA A 216 -10.65 22.05 6.09
N ARG A 217 -9.54 22.81 6.11
CA ARG A 217 -9.00 23.46 7.32
C ARG A 217 -9.91 24.57 7.86
N GLN A 218 -10.58 25.30 6.98
CA GLN A 218 -11.55 26.33 7.38
C GLN A 218 -12.76 25.71 8.07
N ASP A 219 -13.32 24.65 7.47
CA ASP A 219 -14.50 23.97 8.01
C ASP A 219 -14.14 23.10 9.24
N TRP A 220 -12.87 22.70 9.35
CA TRP A 220 -12.36 21.80 10.37
C TRP A 220 -10.96 22.22 10.88
N PRO A 221 -10.89 23.06 11.93
CA PRO A 221 -9.62 23.56 12.44
C PRO A 221 -8.64 22.49 12.94
N ASN A 222 -9.14 21.31 13.30
CA ASN A 222 -8.33 20.17 13.74
C ASN A 222 -7.92 19.22 12.59
N PHE A 223 -8.20 19.56 11.33
CA PHE A 223 -7.91 18.70 10.17
C PHE A 223 -6.46 18.19 10.19
N ASP A 224 -5.48 19.10 10.23
CA ASP A 224 -4.06 18.73 10.17
C ASP A 224 -3.61 17.92 11.38
N GLN A 225 -4.23 18.13 12.56
CA GLN A 225 -3.97 17.31 13.74
C GLN A 225 -4.47 15.88 13.48
N VAL A 226 -5.72 15.69 13.06
CA VAL A 226 -6.33 14.38 12.83
C VAL A 226 -5.53 13.52 11.84
N VAL A 227 -5.05 14.15 10.76
CA VAL A 227 -4.27 13.46 9.70
C VAL A 227 -2.75 13.61 9.88
N SER A 228 -2.28 14.07 11.04
CA SER A 228 -0.84 14.18 11.30
C SER A 228 -0.19 12.81 11.38
N LEU A 229 1.06 12.70 10.92
CA LEU A 229 1.82 11.45 11.00
C LEU A 229 1.91 10.92 12.44
N GLU A 230 2.07 11.80 13.43
CA GLU A 230 2.11 11.45 14.85
C GLU A 230 0.82 10.74 15.29
N ASN A 231 -0.35 11.29 14.94
CA ASN A 231 -1.62 10.66 15.28
C ASN A 231 -1.87 9.36 14.51
N LEU A 232 -1.39 9.25 13.27
CA LEU A 232 -1.48 8.01 12.51
C LEU A 232 -0.63 6.91 13.14
N MET A 233 0.59 7.23 13.60
CA MET A 233 1.48 6.28 14.29
C MET A 233 0.96 5.84 15.66
N ALA A 234 0.20 6.70 16.35
CA ALA A 234 -0.38 6.39 17.66
C ALA A 234 -1.69 5.57 17.60
N SER A 235 -2.13 5.15 16.40
CA SER A 235 -3.45 4.53 16.16
C SER A 235 -3.49 3.02 16.33
#